data_AF-A0AAV0AWR4-F1
#
_entry.id   AF-A0AAV0AWR4-F1
#
_cell.length_a   1.000
_cell.length_b   1.000
_cell.length_c   1.000
_cell.angle_alpha   90.00
_cell.angle_beta   90.00
_cell.angle_gamma   90.00
#
_symmetry.space_group_name_H-M   'P 1'
#
loop_
_entity.id
_entity.type
_entity.pdbx_description
1 polymer ?
#
loop_
_entity_poly.entity_id
_entity_poly.type
_entity_poly.pdbx_seq_one_letter_code
_entity_poly.pdbx_strand_id
1 'polypeptide(L)'
;MQTVRKISLIFIFLVKSFVNSYPQLTSTSPAGSISPSLILPSMANPSFNSMLHSTPIQNPTTSVNPLNPTPSATPQNLPTAINTQISSATPNTQSSPTTTNNQNSQLQNNQNILIPNQISTKPSPSLPHARSVIVSPNSGPVNGIIDFFYLNENEVGVSLVISGLNIVLPHIEHNYHVHAHALPIDGNCDGALGHYTTQGIPDSFVCNPEQSQLCQEGDLSGKHKKLSGNLPVVRLSYSDKYLKLFPDNQSIVGKSVVIHGQNGSRLACGNITVVTGPIV
;
A
#
# COMPACT_ATOMS: atom_id res chain seq x y z
N MET A 1 42.44 5.90 -53.57
CA MET A 1 42.79 6.57 -52.29
C MET A 1 43.26 5.53 -51.30
N GLN A 2 44.25 5.83 -50.47
CA GLN A 2 44.63 4.99 -49.32
C GLN A 2 43.73 5.32 -48.12
N THR A 3 43.38 4.32 -47.32
CA THR A 3 43.52 4.32 -45.85
C THR A 3 43.14 2.93 -45.35
N VAL A 4 44.14 2.15 -44.95
CA VAL A 4 43.95 0.93 -44.14
C VAL A 4 44.47 1.24 -42.75
N ARG A 5 43.60 1.26 -41.75
CA ARG A 5 44.01 1.28 -40.33
C ARG A 5 43.33 0.12 -39.59
N LYS A 6 44.16 -0.88 -39.28
CA LYS A 6 43.80 -1.99 -38.40
C LYS A 6 43.54 -1.44 -37.00
N ILE A 7 42.50 -1.92 -36.34
CA ILE A 7 42.35 -1.83 -34.87
C ILE A 7 42.49 -3.26 -34.33
N SER A 8 43.13 -3.39 -33.16
CA SER A 8 43.77 -4.63 -32.74
C SER A 8 42.84 -5.57 -31.97
N LEU A 9 42.81 -6.85 -32.36
CA LEU A 9 42.27 -7.93 -31.52
C LEU A 9 43.35 -8.38 -30.51
N ILE A 10 43.41 -7.74 -29.36
CA ILE A 10 44.17 -8.22 -28.19
C ILE A 10 43.38 -7.96 -26.92
N PHE A 11 42.68 -8.97 -26.42
CA PHE A 11 42.32 -9.13 -24.99
C PHE A 11 41.83 -10.57 -24.74
N ILE A 12 42.77 -11.52 -24.74
CA ILE A 12 42.58 -12.91 -24.29
C ILE A 12 43.81 -13.29 -23.45
N PHE A 13 43.60 -14.17 -22.47
CA PHE A 13 44.53 -14.68 -21.43
C PHE A 13 44.63 -13.86 -20.14
N LEU A 14 44.83 -14.63 -19.05
CA LEU A 14 44.67 -14.28 -17.63
C LEU A 14 43.20 -13.94 -17.27
N VAL A 15 42.53 -14.61 -16.33
CA VAL A 15 43.01 -15.51 -15.26
C VAL A 15 42.30 -16.87 -15.28
N LYS A 16 43.09 -17.96 -15.19
CA LYS A 16 42.65 -19.28 -14.72
C LYS A 16 43.70 -19.79 -13.73
N SER A 17 43.24 -20.40 -12.62
CA SER A 17 43.99 -21.10 -11.56
C SER A 17 43.92 -20.45 -10.16
N PHE A 18 42.73 -20.49 -9.55
CA PHE A 18 42.59 -20.56 -8.09
C PHE A 18 41.66 -21.73 -7.74
N VAL A 19 42.24 -22.93 -7.72
CA VAL A 19 41.60 -24.15 -7.20
C VAL A 19 42.61 -24.76 -6.24
N ASN A 20 42.43 -24.53 -4.94
CA ASN A 20 43.24 -25.22 -3.93
C ASN A 20 42.51 -25.35 -2.58
N SER A 21 42.33 -26.59 -2.16
CA SER A 21 42.22 -27.07 -0.77
C SER A 21 41.35 -26.29 0.23
N TYR A 22 40.09 -26.69 0.36
CA TYR A 22 39.38 -26.67 1.65
C TYR A 22 39.46 -28.07 2.29
N PRO A 23 39.90 -28.22 3.54
CA PRO A 23 39.92 -29.51 4.23
C PRO A 23 38.51 -29.91 4.71
N GLN A 24 38.17 -31.20 4.53
CA GLN A 24 36.96 -31.80 5.11
C GLN A 24 37.14 -31.97 6.63
N LEU A 25 36.27 -31.36 7.43
CA LEU A 25 36.18 -31.61 8.87
C LEU A 25 35.19 -32.74 9.16
N THR A 26 35.72 -33.96 9.29
CA THR A 26 34.93 -35.15 9.68
C THR A 26 34.62 -35.13 11.18
N SER A 27 33.39 -34.82 11.58
CA SER A 27 32.94 -34.94 12.98
C SER A 27 32.44 -36.36 13.28
N THR A 28 33.27 -37.16 13.95
CA THR A 28 32.88 -38.48 14.46
C THR A 28 32.19 -38.35 15.83
N SER A 29 30.86 -38.38 15.86
CA SER A 29 30.09 -38.52 17.11
C SER A 29 29.86 -40.01 17.44
N PRO A 30 30.20 -40.49 18.66
CA PRO A 30 29.92 -41.87 19.07
C PRO A 30 28.45 -42.07 19.42
N ALA A 31 27.89 -43.25 19.10
CA ALA A 31 26.56 -43.66 19.52
C ALA A 31 26.55 -44.15 20.98
N GLY A 32 25.45 -43.94 21.71
CA GLY A 32 25.33 -44.44 23.09
C GLY A 32 23.92 -44.42 23.68
N SER A 33 23.60 -45.49 24.42
CA SER A 33 22.54 -45.61 25.43
C SER A 33 21.06 -45.45 25.02
N ILE A 34 20.49 -46.54 24.50
CA ILE A 34 19.06 -46.87 24.64
C ILE A 34 18.60 -46.94 26.11
N SER A 35 17.38 -46.49 26.39
CA SER A 35 16.50 -46.99 27.47
C SER A 35 15.03 -46.65 27.20
N PRO A 36 14.04 -47.41 27.70
CA PRO A 36 12.72 -47.47 27.04
C PRO A 36 11.53 -46.98 27.90
N SER A 37 10.36 -46.97 27.24
CA SER A 37 9.02 -47.10 27.81
C SER A 37 8.42 -45.92 28.60
N LEU A 38 7.50 -45.21 27.95
CA LEU A 38 6.25 -44.78 28.57
C LEU A 38 5.11 -44.85 27.53
N ILE A 39 4.23 -45.83 27.71
CA ILE A 39 3.03 -46.06 26.89
C ILE A 39 1.83 -45.48 27.66
N LEU A 40 0.95 -44.73 27.00
CA LEU A 40 -0.47 -44.48 27.33
C LEU A 40 -1.12 -43.83 26.07
N PRO A 41 -2.45 -43.84 25.89
CA PRO A 41 -2.98 -44.63 24.79
C PRO A 41 -3.66 -43.81 23.67
N SER A 42 -3.80 -44.48 22.52
CA SER A 42 -4.70 -44.04 21.45
C SER A 42 -6.14 -43.95 21.95
N MET A 43 -6.80 -42.81 21.72
CA MET A 43 -8.26 -42.73 21.67
C MET A 43 -8.71 -42.77 20.22
N ALA A 44 -9.14 -43.94 19.76
CA ALA A 44 -9.98 -44.04 18.58
C ALA A 44 -11.44 -43.78 18.98
N ASN A 45 -12.15 -42.95 18.21
CA ASN A 45 -13.61 -42.99 18.14
C ASN A 45 -14.04 -42.76 16.68
N PRO A 46 -15.05 -43.47 16.13
CA PRO A 46 -15.15 -43.67 14.69
C PRO A 46 -16.28 -42.85 14.02
N SER A 47 -16.71 -43.34 12.86
CA SER A 47 -17.95 -43.01 12.14
C SER A 47 -17.92 -41.79 11.22
N PHE A 48 -17.44 -42.07 9.99
CA PHE A 48 -18.18 -41.64 8.81
C PHE A 48 -19.69 -41.88 9.00
N ASN A 49 -20.53 -40.95 8.58
CA ASN A 49 -21.81 -41.34 8.00
C ASN A 49 -22.20 -40.38 6.87
N SER A 50 -22.59 -40.95 5.73
CA SER A 50 -22.91 -40.21 4.51
C SER A 50 -24.42 -40.01 4.39
N MET A 51 -24.86 -38.78 4.17
CA MET A 51 -26.18 -38.52 3.60
C MET A 51 -26.05 -37.64 2.35
N LEU A 52 -25.83 -38.33 1.23
CA LEU A 52 -26.29 -37.82 -0.06
C LEU A 52 -27.82 -37.78 -0.02
N HIS A 53 -28.41 -36.66 -0.44
CA HIS A 53 -29.78 -36.63 -0.94
C HIS A 53 -29.76 -35.91 -2.29
N SER A 54 -30.35 -36.55 -3.30
CA SER A 54 -30.27 -36.12 -4.69
C SER A 54 -31.65 -35.85 -5.26
N THR A 55 -31.66 -35.09 -6.36
CA THR A 55 -32.76 -34.87 -7.32
C THR A 55 -33.81 -33.81 -6.94
N PRO A 56 -34.53 -33.24 -7.93
CA PRO A 56 -34.37 -33.39 -9.39
C PRO A 56 -33.94 -32.12 -10.13
N ILE A 57 -33.46 -32.29 -11.36
CA ILE A 57 -33.31 -31.23 -12.36
C ILE A 57 -34.69 -30.89 -12.95
N GLN A 58 -35.00 -29.60 -13.14
CA GLN A 58 -35.97 -29.17 -14.15
C GLN A 58 -35.47 -27.94 -14.91
N ASN A 59 -35.31 -28.10 -16.23
CA ASN A 59 -35.36 -27.05 -17.25
C ASN A 59 -35.61 -27.77 -18.58
N PRO A 60 -36.74 -27.49 -19.27
CA PRO A 60 -36.74 -26.55 -20.39
C PRO A 60 -37.95 -25.57 -20.29
N THR A 61 -38.13 -24.52 -21.10
CA THR A 61 -37.97 -24.41 -22.56
C THR A 61 -37.55 -23.01 -23.08
N THR A 62 -37.07 -22.99 -24.33
CA THR A 62 -36.68 -21.84 -25.15
C THR A 62 -37.83 -20.90 -25.55
N SER A 63 -37.52 -19.62 -25.81
CA SER A 63 -38.23 -18.81 -26.81
C SER A 63 -37.33 -17.75 -27.47
N VAL A 64 -37.78 -17.27 -28.63
CA VAL A 64 -37.18 -16.29 -29.55
C VAL A 64 -38.29 -15.36 -30.08
N ASN A 65 -38.08 -14.21 -30.72
CA ASN A 65 -36.95 -13.72 -31.53
C ASN A 65 -36.70 -12.20 -31.27
N PRO A 66 -35.84 -11.46 -32.01
CA PRO A 66 -35.33 -10.15 -31.59
C PRO A 66 -36.17 -8.97 -32.09
N LEU A 67 -35.82 -7.75 -31.65
CA LEU A 67 -35.96 -6.51 -32.46
C LEU A 67 -35.11 -5.34 -31.90
N ASN A 68 -34.54 -4.56 -32.82
CA ASN A 68 -33.88 -3.26 -32.61
C ASN A 68 -34.04 -2.52 -33.96
N PRO A 69 -34.49 -1.23 -34.02
CA PRO A 69 -33.55 -0.12 -33.81
C PRO A 69 -34.08 1.15 -33.12
N THR A 70 -33.13 1.94 -32.61
CA THR A 70 -33.13 3.42 -32.42
C THR A 70 -33.67 4.22 -33.64
N PRO A 71 -34.08 5.52 -33.54
CA PRO A 71 -33.33 6.57 -32.81
C PRO A 71 -34.06 7.85 -32.25
N SER A 72 -33.24 8.71 -31.63
CA SER A 72 -33.28 10.20 -31.67
C SER A 72 -34.25 11.01 -30.79
N ALA A 73 -33.68 11.73 -29.81
CA ALA A 73 -34.09 13.08 -29.39
C ALA A 73 -32.86 13.83 -28.77
N THR A 74 -32.86 15.17 -28.79
CA THR A 74 -31.67 16.03 -28.54
C THR A 74 -31.85 16.98 -27.31
N PRO A 75 -30.94 17.92 -26.96
CA PRO A 75 -30.65 18.25 -25.57
C PRO A 75 -31.48 19.40 -24.97
N GLN A 76 -31.33 19.62 -23.65
CA GLN A 76 -31.76 20.85 -22.96
C GLN A 76 -30.56 21.71 -22.51
N ASN A 77 -30.81 23.02 -22.39
CA ASN A 77 -29.76 24.06 -22.36
C ASN A 77 -29.40 24.58 -20.96
N LEU A 78 -28.15 25.05 -20.87
CA LEU A 78 -27.64 25.96 -19.85
C LEU A 78 -28.25 27.37 -19.98
N PRO A 79 -28.56 28.08 -18.88
CA PRO A 79 -28.68 29.54 -18.84
C PRO A 79 -27.43 30.21 -18.22
N THR A 80 -27.05 31.38 -18.72
CA THR A 80 -25.94 32.20 -18.18
C THR A 80 -26.33 33.67 -18.16
N ALA A 81 -26.22 34.32 -16.99
CA ALA A 81 -26.26 35.78 -16.83
C ALA A 81 -25.48 36.14 -15.53
N ILE A 82 -24.32 36.79 -15.63
CA ILE A 82 -24.14 38.26 -15.55
C ILE A 82 -24.50 38.82 -14.16
N ASN A 83 -23.47 39.26 -13.42
CA ASN A 83 -23.44 40.65 -12.95
C ASN A 83 -21.99 41.14 -12.80
N THR A 84 -21.75 42.42 -13.08
CA THR A 84 -20.43 43.06 -13.04
C THR A 84 -20.55 44.38 -12.30
N GLN A 85 -19.70 44.62 -11.30
CA GLN A 85 -19.56 45.96 -10.72
C GLN A 85 -18.11 46.43 -10.69
N ILE A 86 -17.96 47.72 -10.99
CA ILE A 86 -16.72 48.49 -11.01
C ILE A 86 -16.81 49.49 -9.86
N SER A 87 -15.75 49.65 -9.08
CA SER A 87 -15.49 50.89 -8.35
C SER A 87 -14.01 51.00 -8.00
N SER A 88 -13.44 52.17 -8.22
CA SER A 88 -12.01 52.47 -8.10
C SER A 88 -11.80 53.69 -7.22
N ALA A 89 -10.91 53.61 -6.21
CA ALA A 89 -10.42 54.79 -5.50
C ALA A 89 -9.06 54.56 -4.84
N THR A 90 -8.10 55.41 -5.21
CA THR A 90 -6.85 55.73 -4.48
C THR A 90 -6.60 57.22 -4.72
N PRO A 91 -6.07 58.00 -3.76
CA PRO A 91 -4.64 58.31 -3.85
C PRO A 91 -3.90 58.69 -2.53
N ASN A 92 -2.58 58.46 -2.50
CA ASN A 92 -1.53 59.34 -1.90
C ASN A 92 -1.55 59.62 -0.36
N THR A 93 -0.50 60.07 0.34
CA THR A 93 0.95 60.36 0.07
C THR A 93 1.75 60.45 1.38
N GLN A 94 3.07 60.12 1.36
CA GLN A 94 4.15 60.68 2.23
C GLN A 94 4.04 60.49 3.78
N SER A 95 5.07 60.65 4.63
CA SER A 95 6.54 60.87 4.49
C SER A 95 7.31 60.53 5.81
N SER A 96 8.60 60.19 5.72
CA SER A 96 9.61 60.25 6.83
C SER A 96 10.00 61.72 7.16
N PRO A 97 10.85 62.09 8.17
CA PRO A 97 11.77 61.32 9.05
C PRO A 97 11.49 61.59 10.58
N THR A 98 12.37 61.69 11.61
CA THR A 98 13.84 61.90 11.73
C THR A 98 14.46 61.59 13.13
N THR A 99 15.72 61.12 13.15
CA THR A 99 16.84 61.37 14.11
C THR A 99 16.84 61.00 15.62
N THR A 100 17.98 60.36 16.00
CA THR A 100 18.87 60.57 17.17
C THR A 100 18.62 60.01 18.60
N ASN A 101 19.60 59.17 19.00
CA ASN A 101 20.44 59.27 20.21
C ASN A 101 19.95 58.87 21.63
N ASN A 102 20.38 57.65 22.00
CA ASN A 102 21.45 57.39 23.00
C ASN A 102 21.09 57.10 24.48
N GLN A 103 21.99 56.30 25.08
CA GLN A 103 22.22 55.96 26.49
C GLN A 103 21.34 54.90 27.18
N ASN A 104 22.04 54.06 27.97
CA ASN A 104 21.49 53.04 28.87
C ASN A 104 21.01 53.68 30.17
N SER A 105 20.00 53.10 30.84
CA SER A 105 20.24 52.36 32.10
C SER A 105 18.96 51.81 32.77
N GLN A 106 19.13 50.64 33.41
CA GLN A 106 18.45 50.14 34.62
C GLN A 106 16.90 50.16 34.71
N LEU A 107 16.33 48.94 34.69
CA LEU A 107 15.26 48.45 35.57
C LEU A 107 13.97 49.29 35.76
N GLN A 108 12.88 48.83 35.15
CA GLN A 108 11.63 48.62 35.90
C GLN A 108 10.76 47.52 35.25
N ASN A 109 9.92 46.89 36.07
CA ASN A 109 9.01 45.83 35.64
C ASN A 109 7.81 46.43 34.87
N ASN A 110 7.32 45.73 33.84
CA ASN A 110 6.10 44.89 33.93
C ASN A 110 5.51 44.62 32.53
N GLN A 111 4.94 43.43 32.33
CA GLN A 111 4.13 42.95 31.18
C GLN A 111 4.43 43.50 29.77
N ASN A 112 4.90 42.62 28.87
CA ASN A 112 4.54 42.79 27.46
C ASN A 112 4.35 41.45 26.71
N ILE A 113 3.54 41.52 25.66
CA ILE A 113 2.95 40.42 24.89
C ILE A 113 4.02 39.58 24.19
N LEU A 114 3.97 38.25 24.37
CA LEU A 114 4.74 37.32 23.55
C LEU A 114 4.13 37.22 22.14
N ILE A 115 4.78 37.84 21.17
CA ILE A 115 4.53 37.63 19.74
C ILE A 115 5.09 36.24 19.36
N PRO A 116 4.27 35.28 18.86
CA PRO A 116 4.76 33.99 18.39
C PRO A 116 5.42 34.12 17.01
N ASN A 117 6.63 34.67 16.96
CA ASN A 117 7.41 34.74 15.72
C ASN A 117 8.22 33.44 15.53
N GLN A 118 8.12 32.84 14.33
CA GLN A 118 8.92 31.70 13.85
C GLN A 118 8.92 30.42 14.73
N ILE A 119 7.82 29.66 14.72
CA ILE A 119 7.92 28.19 14.88
C ILE A 119 8.19 27.57 13.49
N SER A 120 9.41 27.77 13.00
CA SER A 120 9.97 26.95 11.91
C SER A 120 10.67 25.72 12.52
N THR A 121 9.91 24.90 13.25
CA THR A 121 10.41 23.61 13.72
C THR A 121 10.20 22.58 12.61
N LYS A 122 11.31 22.24 11.94
CA LYS A 122 11.53 20.98 11.22
C LYS A 122 10.62 19.86 11.80
N PRO A 123 9.87 19.12 10.97
CA PRO A 123 8.94 18.10 11.45
C PRO A 123 9.53 17.19 12.53
N SER A 124 8.68 16.85 13.50
CA SER A 124 8.99 15.98 14.64
C SER A 124 9.78 14.75 14.19
N PRO A 125 10.69 14.20 15.03
CA PRO A 125 11.05 12.79 14.92
C PRO A 125 9.76 11.99 14.74
N SER A 126 9.69 11.19 13.68
CA SER A 126 8.47 10.54 13.22
C SER A 126 7.83 9.75 14.35
N LEU A 127 6.56 10.04 14.66
CA LEU A 127 5.74 9.14 15.46
C LEU A 127 5.82 7.74 14.81
N PRO A 128 6.03 6.65 15.57
CA PRO A 128 6.16 5.32 14.99
C PRO A 128 4.94 5.00 14.13
N HIS A 129 5.18 4.73 12.86
CA HIS A 129 4.18 4.43 11.86
C HIS A 129 4.49 3.08 11.22
N ALA A 130 3.53 2.47 10.54
CA ALA A 130 3.74 1.21 9.85
C ALA A 130 3.95 1.42 8.36
N ARG A 131 4.86 0.66 7.76
CA ARG A 131 5.19 0.72 6.33
C ARG A 131 5.08 -0.67 5.71
N SER A 132 4.48 -0.74 4.53
CA SER A 132 4.65 -1.84 3.59
C SER A 132 5.56 -1.39 2.44
N VAL A 133 6.60 -2.16 2.16
CA VAL A 133 7.43 -2.01 0.97
C VAL A 133 6.94 -3.04 -0.04
N ILE A 134 6.31 -2.55 -1.11
CA ILE A 134 5.68 -3.37 -2.14
C ILE A 134 6.72 -3.79 -3.17
N VAL A 135 6.81 -5.09 -3.45
CA VAL A 135 7.71 -5.67 -4.46
C VAL A 135 6.96 -6.76 -5.24
N SER A 136 7.21 -6.85 -6.56
CA SER A 136 6.72 -7.97 -7.37
C SER A 136 7.55 -9.23 -7.11
N PRO A 137 6.92 -10.43 -7.02
CA PRO A 137 7.63 -11.69 -7.16
C PRO A 137 8.47 -11.73 -8.45
N ASN A 138 9.56 -12.51 -8.44
CA ASN A 138 10.41 -12.77 -9.61
C ASN A 138 10.94 -11.49 -10.33
N SER A 139 11.15 -10.41 -9.58
CA SER A 139 11.64 -9.11 -10.10
C SER A 139 10.73 -8.47 -11.17
N GLY A 140 9.41 -8.67 -11.08
CA GLY A 140 8.43 -7.91 -11.85
C GLY A 140 8.48 -6.39 -11.58
N PRO A 141 7.88 -5.56 -12.45
CA PRO A 141 8.09 -4.11 -12.43
C PRO A 141 7.26 -3.36 -11.37
N VAL A 142 6.23 -3.98 -10.79
CA VAL A 142 5.39 -3.31 -9.76
C VAL A 142 6.16 -3.24 -8.45
N ASN A 143 6.37 -2.03 -7.96
CA ASN A 143 7.10 -1.76 -6.73
C ASN A 143 6.61 -0.46 -6.08
N GLY A 144 6.88 -0.26 -4.80
CA GLY A 144 6.54 1.00 -4.14
C GLY A 144 6.53 0.94 -2.62
N ILE A 145 5.92 1.96 -2.01
CA ILE A 145 5.78 2.11 -0.55
C ILE A 145 4.34 2.50 -0.23
N ILE A 146 3.81 1.93 0.87
CA ILE A 146 2.56 2.33 1.51
C ILE A 146 2.84 2.57 2.99
N ASP A 147 2.58 3.78 3.47
CA ASP A 147 2.66 4.17 4.87
C ASP A 147 1.27 4.23 5.51
N PHE A 148 1.19 3.77 6.75
CA PHE A 148 0.02 3.77 7.62
C PHE A 148 0.39 4.46 8.94
N PHE A 149 -0.26 5.58 9.26
CA PHE A 149 0.07 6.42 10.42
C PHE A 149 -1.19 6.90 11.13
N TYR A 150 -1.12 7.18 12.43
CA TYR A 150 -2.24 7.78 13.15
C TYR A 150 -2.48 9.23 12.67
N LEU A 151 -3.69 9.53 12.22
CA LEU A 151 -4.18 10.90 12.09
C LEU A 151 -4.82 11.40 13.39
N ASN A 152 -5.46 10.47 14.11
CA ASN A 152 -5.98 10.62 15.46
C ASN A 152 -6.19 9.19 16.04
N GLU A 153 -6.78 9.08 17.23
CA GLU A 153 -7.03 7.80 17.91
C GLU A 153 -7.93 6.82 17.11
N ASN A 154 -8.76 7.35 16.20
CA ASN A 154 -9.77 6.56 15.47
C ASN A 154 -9.46 6.38 13.98
N GLU A 155 -8.67 7.27 13.37
CA GLU A 155 -8.35 7.23 11.93
C GLU A 155 -6.86 6.96 11.66
N VAL A 156 -6.61 5.99 10.78
CA VAL A 156 -5.31 5.73 10.17
C VAL A 156 -5.24 6.48 8.84
N GLY A 157 -4.28 7.39 8.72
CA GLY A 157 -3.87 7.96 7.45
C GLY A 157 -3.09 6.93 6.64
N VAL A 158 -3.38 6.86 5.35
CA VAL A 158 -2.64 6.05 4.37
C VAL A 158 -2.01 6.99 3.36
N SER A 159 -0.73 6.80 3.05
CA SER A 159 -0.06 7.44 1.91
C SER A 159 0.66 6.38 1.07
N LEU A 160 0.52 6.42 -0.24
CA LEU A 160 1.13 5.43 -1.14
C LEU A 160 1.79 6.04 -2.36
N VAL A 161 2.89 5.39 -2.77
CA VAL A 161 3.64 5.67 -3.99
C VAL A 161 3.94 4.32 -4.65
N ILE A 162 3.20 3.98 -5.70
CA ILE A 162 3.33 2.70 -6.42
C ILE A 162 3.73 2.98 -7.87
N SER A 163 4.67 2.22 -8.40
CA SER A 163 5.18 2.35 -9.78
C SER A 163 4.96 1.07 -10.58
N GLY A 164 4.94 1.19 -11.92
CA GLY A 164 5.01 0.05 -12.84
C GLY A 164 3.72 -0.74 -13.10
N LEU A 165 2.57 -0.35 -12.52
CA LEU A 165 1.27 -0.98 -12.80
C LEU A 165 0.93 -0.93 -14.30
N ASN A 166 1.17 0.22 -14.92
CA ASN A 166 1.02 0.46 -16.36
C ASN A 166 1.94 -0.39 -17.25
N ILE A 167 2.96 -1.05 -16.70
CA ILE A 167 3.85 -1.97 -17.43
C ILE A 167 3.29 -3.39 -17.43
N VAL A 168 2.55 -3.80 -16.39
CA VAL A 168 1.97 -5.15 -16.27
C VAL A 168 0.59 -5.23 -16.91
N LEU A 169 -0.30 -4.29 -16.59
CA LEU A 169 -1.66 -4.22 -17.12
C LEU A 169 -2.03 -2.75 -17.45
N PRO A 170 -1.54 -2.20 -18.57
CA PRO A 170 -1.88 -0.83 -18.99
C PRO A 170 -3.40 -0.64 -19.10
N HIS A 171 -3.87 0.52 -18.66
CA HIS A 171 -5.29 0.94 -18.65
C HIS A 171 -6.24 0.13 -17.74
N ILE A 172 -5.71 -0.76 -16.89
CA ILE A 172 -6.51 -1.54 -15.93
C ILE A 172 -6.46 -0.88 -14.54
N GLU A 173 -7.58 -0.92 -13.82
CA GLU A 173 -7.68 -0.45 -12.44
C GLU A 173 -7.48 -1.61 -11.45
N HIS A 174 -6.47 -1.49 -10.59
CA HIS A 174 -5.99 -2.56 -9.70
C HIS A 174 -6.63 -2.50 -8.31
N ASN A 175 -7.17 -3.64 -7.86
CA ASN A 175 -7.53 -3.83 -6.46
C ASN A 175 -6.27 -3.93 -5.59
N TYR A 176 -6.37 -3.54 -4.32
CA TYR A 176 -5.33 -3.74 -3.33
C TYR A 176 -5.94 -3.81 -1.93
N HIS A 177 -5.44 -4.74 -1.12
CA HIS A 177 -6.03 -5.06 0.17
C HIS A 177 -4.94 -5.32 1.21
N VAL A 178 -5.24 -5.06 2.49
CA VAL A 178 -4.54 -5.71 3.60
C VAL A 178 -5.02 -7.16 3.66
N HIS A 179 -4.08 -8.11 3.69
CA HIS A 179 -4.36 -9.54 3.81
C HIS A 179 -4.19 -10.02 5.24
N ALA A 180 -4.78 -11.17 5.58
CA ALA A 180 -4.85 -11.62 6.96
C ALA A 180 -3.48 -11.94 7.60
N HIS A 181 -2.49 -12.36 6.80
CA HIS A 181 -1.19 -12.87 7.27
C HIS A 181 0.00 -12.06 6.74
N ALA A 182 1.15 -12.19 7.42
CA ALA A 182 2.45 -11.82 6.87
C ALA A 182 2.86 -12.75 5.72
N LEU A 183 3.68 -12.24 4.82
CA LEU A 183 4.34 -13.00 3.76
C LEU A 183 5.38 -13.97 4.34
N PRO A 184 5.50 -15.19 3.78
CA PRO A 184 6.61 -16.09 4.01
C PRO A 184 7.97 -15.50 3.56
N ILE A 185 9.06 -16.13 4.01
CA ILE A 185 10.44 -15.67 3.81
C ILE A 185 10.91 -15.65 2.34
N ASP A 186 10.24 -16.40 1.46
CA ASP A 186 10.46 -16.38 0.01
C ASP A 186 9.77 -15.20 -0.70
N GLY A 187 8.96 -14.41 0.03
CA GLY A 187 8.20 -13.29 -0.52
C GLY A 187 6.99 -13.69 -1.35
N ASN A 188 6.54 -14.95 -1.31
CA ASN A 188 5.40 -15.38 -2.10
C ASN A 188 4.08 -14.75 -1.60
N CYS A 189 3.47 -13.92 -2.45
CA CYS A 189 2.22 -13.20 -2.14
C CYS A 189 1.03 -14.13 -1.83
N ASP A 190 1.03 -15.39 -2.26
CA ASP A 190 -0.02 -16.34 -1.92
C ASP A 190 -0.05 -16.68 -0.41
N GLY A 191 1.12 -16.65 0.25
CA GLY A 191 1.24 -16.88 1.68
C GLY A 191 0.58 -15.82 2.58
N ALA A 192 0.14 -14.68 2.00
CA ALA A 192 -0.71 -13.72 2.69
C ALA A 192 -2.13 -14.27 3.00
N LEU A 193 -2.54 -15.35 2.31
CA LEU A 193 -3.86 -16.00 2.37
C LEU A 193 -5.00 -15.03 2.00
N GLY A 194 -6.17 -15.10 2.65
CA GLY A 194 -7.34 -14.27 2.35
C GLY A 194 -7.19 -12.80 2.81
N HIS A 195 -8.20 -11.96 2.55
CA HIS A 195 -8.17 -10.56 2.97
C HIS A 195 -8.28 -10.42 4.50
N TYR A 196 -7.87 -9.27 5.04
CA TYR A 196 -7.99 -8.99 6.46
C TYR A 196 -9.39 -8.48 6.83
N THR A 197 -10.03 -9.18 7.78
CA THR A 197 -11.22 -8.72 8.49
C THR A 197 -11.27 -9.34 9.89
N THR A 198 -11.86 -8.65 10.87
CA THR A 198 -12.18 -9.22 12.20
C THR A 198 -13.59 -9.83 12.23
N GLN A 199 -14.43 -9.52 11.25
CA GLN A 199 -15.85 -9.89 11.19
C GLN A 199 -16.13 -11.18 10.39
N GLY A 200 -15.10 -11.74 9.73
CA GLY A 200 -15.25 -12.95 8.91
C GLY A 200 -15.96 -12.73 7.56
N ILE A 201 -16.06 -11.48 7.11
CA ILE A 201 -16.61 -11.12 5.78
C ILE A 201 -15.77 -11.82 4.69
N PRO A 202 -16.39 -12.57 3.75
CA PRO A 202 -15.65 -13.36 2.76
C PRO A 202 -15.06 -12.49 1.63
N ASP A 203 -13.96 -12.93 1.03
CA ASP A 203 -13.25 -12.23 -0.07
C ASP A 203 -14.10 -12.06 -1.35
N SER A 204 -15.26 -12.72 -1.45
CA SER A 204 -16.25 -12.54 -2.50
C SER A 204 -17.23 -11.38 -2.24
N PHE A 205 -17.16 -10.73 -1.08
CA PHE A 205 -18.00 -9.59 -0.74
C PHE A 205 -17.53 -8.32 -1.47
N VAL A 206 -18.44 -7.63 -2.16
CA VAL A 206 -18.14 -6.38 -2.86
C VAL A 206 -18.41 -5.21 -1.93
N CYS A 207 -17.36 -4.50 -1.52
CA CYS A 207 -17.49 -3.31 -0.69
C CYS A 207 -18.31 -2.21 -1.39
N ASN A 208 -19.27 -1.62 -0.67
CA ASN A 208 -19.87 -0.34 -1.02
C ASN A 208 -19.16 0.78 -0.21
N PRO A 209 -18.44 1.73 -0.84
CA PRO A 209 -17.78 2.82 -0.11
C PRO A 209 -18.76 3.68 0.70
N GLU A 210 -20.01 3.86 0.25
CA GLU A 210 -21.05 4.59 0.99
C GLU A 210 -21.47 3.87 2.29
N GLN A 211 -21.12 2.59 2.42
CA GLN A 211 -21.38 1.75 3.59
C GLN A 211 -20.08 1.07 4.06
N SER A 212 -18.97 1.79 4.03
CA SER A 212 -17.61 1.30 4.35
C SER A 212 -17.49 0.50 5.66
N GLN A 213 -18.37 0.73 6.64
CA GLN A 213 -18.47 -0.05 7.89
C GLN A 213 -18.89 -1.52 7.73
N LEU A 214 -19.43 -1.88 6.56
CA LEU A 214 -19.83 -3.25 6.21
C LEU A 214 -18.78 -3.96 5.33
N CYS A 215 -17.69 -3.28 4.97
CA CYS A 215 -16.62 -3.83 4.16
C CYS A 215 -15.58 -4.55 5.04
N GLN A 216 -14.81 -5.45 4.43
CA GLN A 216 -13.59 -5.96 5.06
C GLN A 216 -12.69 -4.79 5.46
N GLU A 217 -12.17 -4.82 6.69
CA GLU A 217 -11.30 -3.77 7.22
C GLU A 217 -10.06 -3.58 6.32
N GLY A 218 -9.59 -4.67 5.70
CA GLY A 218 -8.50 -4.66 4.72
C GLY A 218 -8.86 -4.28 3.28
N ASP A 219 -10.13 -4.11 2.86
CA ASP A 219 -10.44 -3.72 1.47
C ASP A 219 -10.22 -2.22 1.24
N LEU A 220 -8.97 -1.86 0.96
CA LEU A 220 -8.55 -0.50 0.68
C LEU A 220 -9.13 -0.01 -0.66
N SER A 221 -9.12 -0.85 -1.69
CA SER A 221 -9.60 -0.48 -3.03
C SER A 221 -11.10 -0.22 -3.14
N GLY A 222 -11.93 -0.98 -2.41
CA GLY A 222 -13.38 -0.79 -2.37
C GLY A 222 -13.78 0.47 -1.61
N LYS A 223 -13.08 0.79 -0.52
CA LYS A 223 -13.31 2.00 0.29
C LYS A 223 -12.74 3.28 -0.36
N HIS A 224 -11.52 3.22 -0.91
CA HIS A 224 -10.73 4.42 -1.28
C HIS A 224 -10.38 4.56 -2.76
N LYS A 225 -11.02 3.77 -3.62
CA LYS A 225 -10.74 3.59 -5.06
C LYS A 225 -9.49 2.75 -5.34
N LYS A 226 -9.43 2.22 -6.56
CA LYS A 226 -8.38 1.37 -7.13
C LYS A 226 -7.12 2.15 -7.51
N LEU A 227 -6.03 1.44 -7.79
CA LEU A 227 -4.78 2.01 -8.30
C LEU A 227 -4.76 1.96 -9.83
N SER A 228 -4.51 3.09 -10.49
CA SER A 228 -4.65 3.19 -11.95
C SER A 228 -3.41 2.71 -12.73
N GLY A 229 -3.59 1.67 -13.55
CA GLY A 229 -2.65 1.22 -14.57
C GLY A 229 -2.53 2.18 -15.77
N ASN A 230 -3.09 3.39 -15.71
CA ASN A 230 -2.84 4.45 -16.69
C ASN A 230 -1.56 5.26 -16.41
N LEU A 231 -1.01 5.18 -15.18
CA LEU A 231 0.09 6.04 -14.74
C LEU A 231 1.39 5.25 -14.50
N PRO A 232 2.57 5.83 -14.82
CA PRO A 232 3.86 5.22 -14.49
C PRO A 232 4.13 5.18 -12.98
N VAL A 233 3.58 6.16 -12.26
CA VAL A 233 3.58 6.25 -10.80
C VAL A 233 2.19 6.70 -10.33
N VAL A 234 1.56 5.90 -9.48
CA VAL A 234 0.33 6.24 -8.75
C VAL A 234 0.73 6.82 -7.39
N ARG A 235 0.12 7.95 -7.03
CA ARG A 235 0.23 8.58 -5.71
C ARG A 235 -1.17 8.84 -5.17
N LEU A 236 -1.46 8.37 -3.97
CA LEU A 236 -2.73 8.60 -3.27
C LEU A 236 -2.46 8.80 -1.78
N SER A 237 -3.29 9.60 -1.12
CA SER A 237 -3.33 9.69 0.34
C SER A 237 -4.79 9.88 0.78
N TYR A 238 -5.20 9.23 1.88
CA TYR A 238 -6.57 9.25 2.42
C TYR A 238 -6.59 8.85 3.91
N SER A 239 -7.75 8.90 4.56
CA SER A 239 -7.93 8.37 5.92
C SER A 239 -8.91 7.19 5.95
N ASP A 240 -8.64 6.22 6.82
CA ASP A 240 -9.48 5.05 7.05
C ASP A 240 -9.86 4.93 8.54
N LYS A 241 -11.15 4.73 8.81
CA LYS A 241 -11.74 4.63 10.15
C LYS A 241 -11.73 3.22 10.74
N TYR A 242 -11.48 2.21 9.90
CA TYR A 242 -11.65 0.79 10.19
C TYR A 242 -10.31 0.06 10.27
N LEU A 243 -9.27 0.54 9.57
CA LEU A 243 -7.88 0.16 9.87
C LEU A 243 -7.52 0.55 11.30
N LYS A 244 -6.69 -0.29 11.94
CA LYS A 244 -6.08 -0.03 13.25
C LYS A 244 -4.60 -0.42 13.21
N LEU A 245 -3.77 0.30 13.96
CA LEU A 245 -2.37 -0.06 14.21
C LEU A 245 -2.16 -0.66 15.61
N PHE A 246 -3.17 -0.55 16.47
CA PHE A 246 -3.28 -1.11 17.82
C PHE A 246 -4.78 -1.12 18.20
N PRO A 247 -5.31 -2.05 19.03
CA PRO A 247 -4.64 -3.19 19.67
C PRO A 247 -4.21 -4.28 18.69
N ASP A 248 -3.26 -5.12 19.10
CA ASP A 248 -2.63 -6.15 18.26
C ASP A 248 -3.62 -7.10 17.57
N ASN A 249 -4.70 -7.48 18.26
CA ASN A 249 -5.75 -8.35 17.71
C ASN A 249 -6.63 -7.67 16.63
N GLN A 250 -6.55 -6.35 16.48
CA GLN A 250 -7.18 -5.56 15.41
C GLN A 250 -6.15 -4.93 14.46
N SER A 251 -4.85 -5.06 14.75
CA SER A 251 -3.80 -4.34 14.06
C SER A 251 -3.50 -4.90 12.68
N ILE A 252 -3.16 -4.01 11.74
CA ILE A 252 -2.56 -4.38 10.45
C ILE A 252 -1.03 -4.55 10.51
N VAL A 253 -0.39 -4.21 11.63
CA VAL A 253 1.03 -4.50 11.86
C VAL A 253 1.24 -6.01 11.94
N GLY A 254 2.27 -6.53 11.27
CA GLY A 254 2.49 -7.98 11.17
C GLY A 254 1.57 -8.68 10.16
N LYS A 255 0.82 -7.92 9.36
CA LYS A 255 0.10 -8.41 8.17
C LYS A 255 0.84 -8.02 6.90
N SER A 256 0.22 -8.17 5.73
CA SER A 256 0.77 -7.75 4.45
C SER A 256 -0.25 -6.99 3.61
N VAL A 257 0.22 -6.22 2.63
CA VAL A 257 -0.60 -5.68 1.54
C VAL A 257 -0.33 -6.49 0.28
N VAL A 258 -1.36 -6.72 -0.53
CA VAL A 258 -1.25 -7.29 -1.88
C VAL A 258 -1.93 -6.36 -2.89
N ILE A 259 -1.35 -6.23 -4.08
CA ILE A 259 -1.94 -5.55 -5.25
C ILE A 259 -2.30 -6.61 -6.29
N HIS A 260 -3.51 -6.55 -6.83
CA HIS A 260 -4.07 -7.58 -7.72
C HIS A 260 -4.19 -7.15 -9.18
N GLY A 261 -4.12 -8.12 -10.09
CA GLY A 261 -4.59 -8.01 -11.46
C GLY A 261 -6.09 -8.22 -11.57
N GLN A 262 -6.66 -7.96 -12.75
CA GLN A 262 -8.11 -8.01 -12.98
C GLN A 262 -8.76 -9.39 -12.74
N ASN A 263 -7.96 -10.47 -12.84
CA ASN A 263 -8.35 -11.85 -12.56
C ASN A 263 -8.05 -12.30 -11.12
N GLY A 264 -7.72 -11.37 -10.21
CA GLY A 264 -7.35 -11.66 -8.82
C GLY A 264 -5.87 -12.07 -8.60
N SER A 265 -5.09 -12.26 -9.67
CA SER A 265 -3.66 -12.61 -9.57
C SER A 265 -2.87 -11.61 -8.72
N ARG A 266 -1.99 -12.10 -7.83
CA ARG A 266 -1.22 -11.27 -6.89
C ARG A 266 0.03 -10.75 -7.61
N LEU A 267 0.04 -9.46 -7.99
CA LEU A 267 1.09 -8.86 -8.82
C LEU A 267 2.32 -8.44 -8.01
N ALA A 268 2.06 -7.87 -6.83
CA ALA A 268 3.09 -7.41 -5.90
C ALA A 268 2.52 -7.38 -4.48
N CYS A 269 3.39 -7.49 -3.49
CA CYS A 269 3.00 -7.51 -2.08
C CYS A 269 4.13 -6.99 -1.17
N GLY A 270 3.81 -6.76 0.11
CA GLY A 270 4.78 -6.33 1.12
C GLY A 270 4.27 -6.47 2.55
N ASN A 271 5.15 -6.87 3.47
CA ASN A 271 4.83 -6.95 4.90
C ASN A 271 4.68 -5.56 5.54
N ILE A 272 3.70 -5.40 6.41
CA ILE A 272 3.41 -4.17 7.17
C ILE A 272 4.20 -4.21 8.48
N THR A 273 5.28 -3.44 8.55
CA THR A 273 6.21 -3.40 9.70
C THR A 273 6.27 -2.00 10.30
N VAL A 274 6.42 -1.90 11.63
CA VAL A 274 6.66 -0.60 12.29
C VAL A 274 8.03 -0.05 11.86
N VAL A 275 8.09 1.26 11.55
CA VAL A 275 9.28 1.97 11.12
C VAL A 275 9.40 3.33 11.82
N THR A 276 10.61 3.88 11.79
CA THR A 276 10.91 5.26 12.18
C THR A 276 11.54 5.99 11.01
N GLY A 277 10.84 6.95 10.41
CA GLY A 277 11.32 7.76 9.29
C GLY A 277 10.23 8.66 8.71
N PRO A 278 10.54 9.47 7.68
CA PRO A 278 9.55 10.27 6.98
C PRO A 278 8.49 9.39 6.27
N ILE A 279 7.24 9.86 6.25
CA ILE A 279 6.14 9.34 5.44
C ILE A 279 6.32 9.81 3.97
N VAL A 280 5.89 9.02 2.98
CA VAL A 280 6.12 9.24 1.50
C VAL A 280 4.97 9.86 0.70
#